data_AF-A0A1E4ZLK0-F1
#
_entry.id   AF-A0A1E4ZLK0-F1
#
_cell.length_a   1.000
_cell.length_b   1.000
_cell.length_c   1.000
_cell.angle_alpha   90.00
_cell.angle_beta   90.00
_cell.angle_gamma   90.00
#
_symmetry.space_group_name_H-M   'P 1'
#
loop_
_entity.id
_entity.type
_entity.pdbx_description
1 polymer ?
#
loop_
_entity_poly.entity_id
_entity_poly.type
_entity_poly.pdbx_seq_one_letter_code
_entity_poly.pdbx_strand_id
1 'polypeptide(L)'
;MKQEQQLLYRIMSHFDGMQKIEVFDLLHKMETLLFYAKSPLRSDHLKKIIASDIDPQKDIDPFQFTILSNGNFCELIGHNDWIHIYKEVKRGLGRWYPYTTYYFKTKYAPLELLKLNKKNLMEQLHNTTIEVTVANFLSKYPISKKDPITNTLLLLEL
;
A
#
# COMPACT_ATOMS: atom_id res chain seq x y z
N MET A 1 9.73 24.36 -27.37
CA MET A 1 9.06 23.80 -26.18
C MET A 1 9.19 24.78 -25.03
N LYS A 2 8.12 24.99 -24.25
CA LYS A 2 8.17 25.79 -23.01
C LYS A 2 9.10 25.11 -21.99
N GLN A 3 9.70 25.87 -21.06
CA GLN A 3 10.63 25.32 -20.04
C GLN A 3 10.03 24.14 -19.25
N GLU A 4 8.75 24.22 -18.87
CA GLU A 4 8.03 23.14 -18.19
C GLU A 4 7.91 21.87 -19.05
N GLN A 5 7.70 22.02 -20.36
CA GLN A 5 7.64 20.89 -21.28
C GLN A 5 8.99 20.21 -21.44
N GLN A 6 10.09 20.98 -21.41
CA GLN A 6 11.45 20.44 -21.44
C GLN A 6 11.79 19.71 -20.14
N LEU A 7 11.38 20.25 -19.00
CA LEU A 7 11.53 19.61 -17.70
C LEU A 7 10.75 18.29 -17.65
N LEU A 8 9.48 18.31 -18.07
CA LEU A 8 8.65 17.11 -18.16
C LEU A 8 9.27 16.08 -19.09
N TYR A 9 9.69 16.46 -20.29
CA TYR A 9 10.34 15.54 -21.23
C TYR A 9 11.61 14.92 -20.64
N ARG A 10 12.46 15.72 -19.98
CA ARG A 10 13.67 15.23 -19.31
C ARG A 10 13.33 14.21 -18.22
N ILE A 11 12.34 14.50 -17.38
CA ILE A 11 11.87 13.54 -16.36
C ILE A 11 11.32 12.28 -17.02
N MET A 12 10.47 12.44 -18.04
CA MET A 12 9.85 11.32 -18.76
C MET A 12 10.87 10.42 -19.45
N SER A 13 12.01 10.96 -19.90
CA SER A 13 13.08 10.17 -20.54
C SER A 13 13.73 9.14 -19.60
N HIS A 14 13.64 9.33 -18.28
CA HIS A 14 14.10 8.32 -17.32
C HIS A 14 13.21 7.08 -17.26
N PHE A 15 12.00 7.15 -17.83
CA PHE A 15 11.05 6.04 -17.91
C PHE A 15 11.00 5.38 -19.30
N ASP A 16 11.92 5.74 -20.20
CA ASP A 16 11.96 5.16 -21.54
C ASP A 16 12.17 3.63 -21.47
N GLY A 17 11.38 2.89 -22.24
CA GLY A 17 11.36 1.42 -22.22
C GLY A 17 10.61 0.77 -21.06
N MET A 18 10.14 1.51 -20.05
CA MET A 18 9.31 0.95 -18.97
C MET A 18 7.86 0.74 -19.41
N GLN A 19 7.19 -0.25 -18.82
CA GLN A 19 5.74 -0.37 -19.00
C GLN A 19 5.03 0.76 -18.25
N LYS A 20 3.97 1.30 -18.84
CA LYS A 20 3.13 2.36 -18.24
C LYS A 20 2.73 2.06 -16.80
N ILE A 21 2.49 0.78 -16.47
CA ILE A 21 2.07 0.40 -15.12
C ILE A 21 3.20 0.40 -14.10
N GLU A 22 4.42 0.04 -14.51
CA GLU A 22 5.62 0.14 -13.69
C GLU A 22 5.93 1.60 -13.35
N VAL A 23 5.72 2.49 -14.33
CA VAL A 23 5.85 3.94 -14.12
C VAL A 23 4.86 4.45 -13.08
N PHE A 24 3.58 4.04 -13.13
CA PHE A 24 2.60 4.44 -12.11
C PHE A 24 2.94 3.91 -10.72
N ASP A 25 3.38 2.66 -10.60
CA ASP A 25 3.82 2.09 -9.32
C ASP A 25 5.01 2.87 -8.75
N LEU A 26 6.00 3.20 -9.59
CA LEU A 26 7.15 3.99 -9.18
C LEU A 26 6.78 5.42 -8.75
N LEU A 27 5.87 6.07 -9.48
CA LEU A 27 5.36 7.39 -9.10
C LEU A 27 4.63 7.34 -7.74
N HIS A 28 3.77 6.35 -7.52
CA HIS A 28 3.09 6.17 -6.22
C HIS A 28 4.08 5.96 -5.07
N LYS A 29 5.12 5.15 -5.31
CA LYS A 29 6.21 4.95 -4.33
C LYS A 29 6.99 6.23 -4.06
N MET A 30 7.25 7.04 -5.09
CA MET A 30 7.89 8.35 -4.93
C MET A 30 7.01 9.29 -4.10
N GLU A 31 5.71 9.36 -4.36
CA GLU A 31 4.75 10.15 -3.58
C GLU A 31 4.73 9.72 -2.11
N THR A 32 4.67 8.41 -1.86
CA THR A 32 4.72 7.83 -0.50
C THR A 32 6.05 8.17 0.19
N LEU A 33 7.17 8.03 -0.50
CA LEU A 33 8.49 8.35 0.04
C LEU A 33 8.64 9.84 0.37
N LEU A 34 8.08 10.73 -0.45
CA LEU A 34 8.10 12.16 -0.22
C LEU A 34 7.25 12.57 1.00
N PHE A 35 6.17 11.84 1.29
CA PHE A 35 5.37 12.04 2.52
C PHE A 35 6.20 11.80 3.79
N TYR A 36 7.06 10.78 3.80
CA TYR A 36 7.92 10.48 4.94
C TYR A 36 9.17 11.36 5.00
N ALA A 37 9.65 11.84 3.85
CA ALA A 37 10.88 12.63 3.74
C ALA A 37 10.77 14.01 4.40
N LYS A 38 11.91 14.47 4.94
CA LYS A 38 12.09 15.84 5.42
C LYS A 38 12.58 16.71 4.28
N SER A 39 12.21 17.99 4.30
CA SER A 39 12.74 19.02 3.40
C SER A 39 13.95 19.70 4.04
N PRO A 40 15.02 20.02 3.27
CA PRO A 40 15.25 19.63 1.87
C PRO A 40 15.54 18.13 1.74
N LEU A 41 15.25 17.56 0.57
CA LEU A 41 15.52 16.14 0.31
C LEU A 41 17.03 15.87 0.37
N ARG A 42 17.43 14.85 1.14
CA ARG A 42 18.82 14.39 1.23
C ARG A 42 18.87 12.88 0.99
N SER A 43 19.83 12.43 0.18
CA SER A 43 19.91 11.05 -0.29
C SER A 43 20.12 10.02 0.83
N ASP A 44 20.82 10.40 1.89
CA ASP A 44 21.00 9.60 3.11
C ASP A 44 19.67 9.35 3.82
N HIS A 45 18.82 10.37 3.93
CA HIS A 45 17.50 10.24 4.54
C HIS A 45 16.55 9.39 3.68
N LEU A 46 16.58 9.58 2.35
CA LEU A 46 15.78 8.75 1.44
C LEU A 46 16.16 7.27 1.51
N LYS A 47 17.45 6.96 1.62
CA LYS A 47 17.92 5.57 1.78
C LYS A 47 17.38 4.93 3.06
N LYS A 48 17.30 5.67 4.17
CA LYS A 48 16.74 5.17 5.43
C LYS A 48 15.26 4.84 5.31
N ILE A 49 14.48 5.75 4.71
CA ILE A 49 13.04 5.54 4.46
C ILE A 49 12.80 4.32 3.56
N ILE A 50 13.60 4.17 2.49
CA ILE A 50 13.52 3.02 1.57
C ILE A 50 13.86 1.71 2.30
N ALA A 51 14.80 1.76 3.25
CA ALA A 51 15.15 0.61 4.09
C ALA A 51 14.14 0.36 5.24
N SER A 52 12.95 0.98 5.20
CA SER A 52 11.88 0.86 6.20
C SER A 52 12.24 1.32 7.61
N ASP A 53 13.26 2.19 7.76
CA ASP A 53 13.53 2.93 9.00
C ASP A 53 12.62 4.16 9.05
N ILE A 54 11.31 3.90 9.05
CA ILE A 54 10.25 4.90 8.99
C ILE A 54 9.76 5.19 10.40
N ASP A 55 9.55 6.48 10.69
CA ASP A 55 9.02 6.94 11.97
C ASP A 55 7.65 6.28 12.24
N PRO A 56 7.53 5.38 13.24
CA PRO A 56 6.31 4.66 13.53
C PRO A 56 5.19 5.55 14.09
N GLN A 57 5.46 6.83 14.36
CA GLN A 57 4.45 7.83 14.75
C GLN A 57 3.75 8.49 13.56
N LYS A 58 4.20 8.27 12.32
CA LYS A 58 3.54 8.81 11.12
C LYS A 58 2.47 7.84 10.60
N ASP A 59 1.41 8.41 10.00
CA ASP A 59 0.36 7.65 9.32
C ASP A 59 0.94 6.68 8.27
N ILE A 60 0.24 5.57 8.01
CA ILE A 60 0.68 4.46 7.15
C ILE A 60 0.68 4.84 5.67
N ASP A 61 -0.30 5.63 5.25
CA ASP A 61 -0.39 6.12 3.89
C ASP A 61 -1.40 7.27 3.83
N PRO A 62 -1.02 8.51 3.44
CA PRO A 62 -2.00 9.57 3.21
C PRO A 62 -2.88 9.29 1.98
N PHE A 63 -2.49 8.37 1.09
CA PHE A 63 -3.18 8.11 -0.16
C PHE A 63 -4.29 7.07 0.02
N GLN A 64 -5.50 7.47 -0.36
CA GLN A 64 -6.72 6.64 -0.25
C GLN A 64 -6.91 5.69 -1.44
N PHE A 65 -6.03 5.73 -2.44
CA PHE A 65 -6.08 4.81 -3.58
C PHE A 65 -4.70 4.57 -4.19
N THR A 66 -4.57 3.50 -4.96
CA THR A 66 -3.38 3.17 -5.74
C THR A 66 -3.78 2.34 -6.97
N ILE A 67 -2.89 2.22 -7.96
CA ILE A 67 -3.12 1.44 -9.18
C ILE A 67 -2.27 0.17 -9.11
N LEU A 68 -2.91 -0.99 -9.19
CA LEU A 68 -2.24 -2.29 -9.18
C LEU A 68 -1.52 -2.55 -10.49
N SER A 69 -0.51 -3.41 -10.46
CA SER A 69 0.27 -3.85 -11.65
C SER A 69 -0.58 -4.45 -12.78
N ASN A 70 -1.80 -4.91 -12.49
CA ASN A 70 -2.76 -5.39 -13.47
C ASN A 70 -3.66 -4.28 -14.08
N GLY A 71 -3.43 -3.02 -13.71
CA GLY A 71 -4.19 -1.85 -14.15
C GLY A 71 -5.51 -1.61 -13.42
N ASN A 72 -5.87 -2.45 -12.44
CA ASN A 72 -7.04 -2.22 -11.60
C ASN A 72 -6.75 -1.16 -10.53
N PHE A 73 -7.80 -0.46 -10.12
CA PHE A 73 -7.71 0.46 -8.98
C PHE A 73 -7.76 -0.33 -7.69
N CYS A 74 -7.11 0.18 -6.66
CA CYS A 74 -7.17 -0.33 -5.30
C CYS A 74 -7.53 0.83 -4.37
N GLU A 75 -8.70 0.75 -3.74
CA GLU A 75 -9.28 1.84 -2.96
C GLU A 75 -9.28 1.48 -1.46
N LEU A 76 -8.91 2.43 -0.60
CA LEU A 76 -8.93 2.26 0.85
C LEU A 76 -10.36 2.00 1.32
N ILE A 77 -10.57 0.95 2.11
CA ILE A 77 -11.88 0.60 2.68
C ILE A 77 -11.93 0.74 4.20
N GLY A 78 -10.78 0.90 4.85
CA GLY A 78 -10.69 1.09 6.28
C GLY A 78 -9.25 0.95 6.78
N HIS A 79 -9.02 1.47 7.97
CA HIS A 79 -7.72 1.46 8.62
C HIS A 79 -7.86 1.44 10.14
N ASN A 80 -6.76 1.10 10.82
CA ASN A 80 -6.55 1.32 12.25
C ASN A 80 -5.10 1.82 12.46
N ASP A 81 -4.62 1.77 13.71
CA ASP A 81 -3.30 2.28 14.11
C ASP A 81 -2.09 1.56 13.49
N TRP A 82 -2.28 0.43 12.78
CA TRP A 82 -1.16 -0.37 12.27
C TRP A 82 -1.38 -0.96 10.87
N ILE A 83 -2.62 -1.01 10.35
CA ILE A 83 -2.93 -1.51 9.00
C ILE A 83 -3.91 -0.61 8.26
N HIS A 84 -3.62 -0.39 6.98
CA HIS A 84 -4.57 0.12 5.98
C HIS A 84 -5.01 -1.04 5.10
N ILE A 85 -6.31 -1.21 4.89
CA ILE A 85 -6.86 -2.24 4.00
C ILE A 85 -7.50 -1.59 2.78
N TYR A 86 -7.14 -2.12 1.61
CA TYR A 86 -7.60 -1.67 0.31
C TYR A 86 -8.38 -2.78 -0.39
N LYS A 87 -9.32 -2.40 -1.26
CA LYS A 87 -10.12 -3.28 -2.08
C LYS A 87 -9.82 -3.04 -3.55
N GLU A 88 -9.55 -4.12 -4.27
CA GLU A 88 -9.38 -4.06 -5.71
C GLU A 88 -10.72 -3.86 -6.44
N VAL A 89 -10.75 -2.82 -7.29
CA VAL A 89 -11.84 -2.50 -8.20
C VAL A 89 -11.53 -3.10 -9.57
N LYS A 90 -12.04 -4.32 -9.78
CA LYS A 90 -11.82 -5.08 -11.01
C LYS A 90 -12.47 -4.40 -12.22
N ARG A 91 -11.74 -4.34 -13.33
CA ARG A 91 -12.23 -3.84 -14.63
C ARG A 91 -12.33 -4.97 -15.66
N GLY A 92 -13.08 -4.72 -16.73
CA GLY A 92 -13.27 -5.67 -17.84
C GLY A 92 -13.91 -7.00 -17.42
N LEU A 93 -13.43 -8.11 -17.99
CA LEU A 93 -13.90 -9.47 -17.70
C LEU A 93 -13.73 -9.86 -16.21
N GLY A 94 -12.80 -9.21 -15.49
CA GLY A 94 -12.59 -9.43 -14.06
C GLY A 94 -13.79 -9.02 -13.19
N ARG A 95 -14.72 -8.19 -13.69
CA ARG A 95 -15.96 -7.82 -12.97
C ARG A 95 -16.87 -9.00 -12.66
N TRP A 96 -16.81 -10.05 -13.47
CA TRP A 96 -17.63 -11.25 -13.33
C TRP A 96 -17.11 -12.18 -12.23
N TYR A 97 -15.93 -11.92 -11.69
CA TYR A 97 -15.33 -12.74 -10.65
C TYR A 97 -15.93 -12.38 -9.27
N PRO A 98 -16.70 -13.27 -8.62
CA PRO A 98 -17.50 -12.93 -7.45
C PRO A 98 -16.66 -12.67 -6.19
N TYR A 99 -15.40 -13.11 -6.20
CA TYR A 99 -14.52 -12.96 -5.04
C TYR A 99 -13.89 -11.57 -4.99
N THR A 100 -14.07 -10.89 -3.86
CA THR A 100 -13.37 -9.63 -3.57
C THR A 100 -11.90 -9.91 -3.26
N THR A 101 -11.01 -9.08 -3.79
CA THR A 101 -9.58 -9.16 -3.50
C THR A 101 -9.18 -7.94 -2.68
N TYR A 102 -8.55 -8.20 -1.54
CA TYR A 102 -8.08 -7.18 -0.61
C TYR A 102 -6.56 -7.10 -0.64
N TYR A 103 -6.05 -5.91 -0.37
CA TYR A 103 -4.63 -5.59 -0.24
C TYR A 103 -4.44 -4.82 1.06
N PHE A 104 -3.20 -4.74 1.54
CA PHE A 104 -2.89 -4.00 2.75
C PHE A 104 -1.53 -3.33 2.68
N LYS A 105 -1.39 -2.30 3.52
CA LYS A 105 -0.13 -1.70 3.92
C LYS A 105 -0.09 -1.71 5.44
N THR A 106 1.11 -1.87 6.01
CA THR A 106 1.30 -1.75 7.47
C THR A 106 2.17 -0.55 7.78
N LYS A 107 2.09 -0.04 9.01
CA LYS A 107 3.02 1.00 9.48
C LYS A 107 4.49 0.57 9.44
N TYR A 108 4.75 -0.74 9.42
CA TYR A 108 6.10 -1.32 9.40
C TYR A 108 6.69 -1.38 7.98
N ALA A 109 5.85 -1.34 6.95
CA ALA A 109 6.26 -1.37 5.55
C ALA A 109 5.24 -0.62 4.65
N PRO A 110 5.09 0.70 4.81
CA PRO A 110 4.09 1.51 4.11
C PRO A 110 4.34 1.66 2.60
N LEU A 111 5.55 1.35 2.13
CA LEU A 111 5.91 1.34 0.70
C LEU A 111 5.44 0.07 -0.03
N GLU A 112 5.07 -0.98 0.71
CA GLU A 112 4.69 -2.27 0.14
C GLU A 112 3.18 -2.48 0.20
N LEU A 113 2.54 -2.47 -0.97
CA LEU A 113 1.16 -2.92 -1.09
C LEU A 113 1.13 -4.42 -1.38
N LEU A 114 0.68 -5.21 -0.41
CA LEU A 114 0.62 -6.67 -0.53
C LEU A 114 -0.81 -7.16 -0.57
N LYS A 115 -1.06 -8.26 -1.28
CA LYS A 115 -2.35 -8.94 -1.24
C LYS A 115 -2.64 -9.42 0.19
N LEU A 116 -3.83 -9.14 0.71
CA LEU A 116 -4.25 -9.55 2.04
C LEU A 116 -4.51 -11.06 2.07
N ASN A 117 -3.55 -11.78 2.64
CA ASN A 117 -3.65 -13.19 2.96
C ASN A 117 -2.82 -13.48 4.22
N LYS A 118 -3.08 -14.62 4.86
CA LYS A 118 -2.42 -14.99 6.13
C LYS A 118 -0.90 -14.99 6.02
N LYS A 119 -0.34 -15.49 4.91
CA LYS A 119 1.12 -15.56 4.71
C LYS A 119 1.72 -14.16 4.68
N ASN A 120 1.28 -13.31 3.74
CA ASN A 120 1.82 -11.96 3.58
C ASN A 120 1.67 -11.12 4.84
N LEU A 121 0.52 -11.24 5.53
CA LEU A 121 0.27 -10.48 6.75
C LEU A 121 1.21 -10.92 7.88
N MET A 122 1.37 -12.24 8.11
CA MET A 122 2.26 -12.73 9.16
C MET A 122 3.73 -12.46 8.85
N GLU A 123 4.15 -12.53 7.58
CA GLU A 123 5.52 -12.19 7.17
C GLU A 123 5.85 -10.73 7.48
N GLN A 124 4.94 -9.79 7.18
CA GLN A 124 5.17 -8.37 7.50
C GLN A 124 5.08 -8.04 8.99
N LEU A 125 4.33 -8.83 9.77
CA LEU A 125 4.18 -8.61 11.20
C LEU A 125 5.25 -9.32 12.04
N HIS A 126 6.18 -10.04 11.42
CA HIS A 126 7.17 -10.81 12.15
C HIS A 126 8.04 -9.92 13.06
N ASN A 127 8.17 -10.33 14.33
CA ASN A 127 8.85 -9.59 15.41
C ASN A 127 8.23 -8.22 15.73
N THR A 128 6.96 -7.98 15.40
CA THR A 128 6.23 -6.77 15.79
C THR A 128 5.37 -7.01 17.03
N THR A 129 4.98 -5.95 17.72
CA THR A 129 4.15 -6.04 18.94
C THR A 129 2.74 -6.58 18.67
N ILE A 130 2.24 -6.50 17.44
CA ILE A 130 0.88 -6.91 17.07
C ILE A 130 0.82 -8.36 16.52
N GLU A 131 1.97 -8.99 16.28
CA GLU A 131 2.09 -10.33 15.69
C GLU A 131 1.24 -11.37 16.41
N VAL A 132 1.36 -11.45 17.74
CA VAL A 132 0.66 -12.43 18.58
C VAL A 132 -0.86 -12.20 18.55
N THR A 133 -1.28 -10.93 18.62
CA THR A 133 -2.70 -10.56 18.57
C THR A 133 -3.32 -10.98 17.24
N VAL A 134 -2.65 -10.69 16.12
CA VAL A 134 -3.12 -11.06 14.78
C VAL A 134 -3.09 -12.57 14.58
N ALA A 135 -2.05 -13.27 15.06
CA ALA A 135 -1.98 -14.73 15.00
C ALA A 135 -3.16 -15.40 15.73
N ASN A 136 -3.51 -14.90 16.92
CA ASN A 136 -4.65 -15.37 17.70
C ASN A 136 -6.00 -15.04 17.03
N PHE A 137 -6.11 -13.91 16.36
CA PHE A 137 -7.29 -13.59 15.56
C PHE A 137 -7.45 -14.57 14.38
N LEU A 138 -6.36 -14.79 13.61
CA LEU A 138 -6.35 -15.65 12.44
C LEU A 138 -6.46 -17.15 12.75
N SER A 139 -6.32 -17.55 14.02
CA SER A 139 -6.62 -18.92 14.46
C SER A 139 -8.11 -19.14 14.71
N LYS A 140 -8.89 -18.06 14.91
CA LYS A 140 -10.33 -18.11 15.23
C LYS A 140 -11.19 -17.70 14.04
N TYR A 141 -10.72 -16.75 13.24
CA TYR A 141 -11.50 -16.15 12.16
C TYR A 141 -10.72 -16.15 10.84
N PRO A 142 -11.41 -16.30 9.69
CA PRO A 142 -10.76 -16.07 8.40
C PRO A 142 -10.39 -14.60 8.23
N ILE A 143 -9.31 -14.33 7.50
CA ILE A 143 -8.78 -12.96 7.30
C ILE A 143 -9.79 -12.02 6.63
N SER A 144 -10.74 -12.56 5.86
CA SER A 144 -11.81 -11.82 5.20
C SER A 144 -13.11 -11.79 6.01
N LYS A 145 -13.09 -12.19 7.29
CA LYS A 145 -14.27 -12.17 8.15
C LYS A 145 -14.74 -10.73 8.33
N LYS A 146 -16.03 -10.55 8.13
CA LYS A 146 -16.69 -9.27 8.34
C LYS A 146 -17.62 -9.28 9.53
N ASP A 147 -17.79 -8.12 10.13
CA ASP A 147 -18.88 -7.86 11.05
C ASP A 147 -20.22 -7.93 10.28
N PRO A 148 -21.22 -8.69 10.77
CA PRO A 148 -22.52 -8.83 10.10
C PRO A 148 -23.37 -7.56 10.05
N ILE A 149 -23.14 -6.62 10.96
CA ILE A 149 -23.93 -5.38 11.13
C ILE A 149 -23.30 -4.26 10.29
N THR A 150 -22.00 -4.03 10.44
CA THR A 150 -21.30 -2.91 9.79
C THR A 150 -20.73 -3.29 8.43
N ASN A 151 -20.61 -4.59 8.10
CA ASN A 151 -20.00 -5.11 6.88
C ASN A 151 -18.52 -4.69 6.70
N THR A 152 -17.86 -4.27 7.79
CA THR A 152 -16.42 -3.99 7.88
C THR A 152 -15.63 -5.26 8.11
N LEU A 153 -14.34 -5.27 7.77
CA LEU A 153 -13.47 -6.40 8.11
C LEU A 153 -13.16 -6.37 9.61
N LEU A 154 -13.39 -7.49 10.31
CA LEU A 154 -13.11 -7.58 11.75
C LEU A 154 -11.61 -7.38 12.08
N LEU A 155 -10.74 -7.59 11.10
CA LEU A 155 -9.30 -7.32 11.25
C LEU A 155 -9.00 -5.85 11.59
N LEU A 156 -9.88 -4.92 11.18
CA LEU A 156 -9.75 -3.48 11.46
C LEU A 156 -10.12 -3.11 12.90
N GLU A 157 -10.72 -4.03 13.65
CA GLU A 157 -11.14 -3.82 15.04
C GLU A 157 -10.07 -4.29 16.05
N LEU A 158 -8.90 -4.74 15.54
CA LEU A 158 -7.75 -5.15 16.33
C LEU A 158 -6.85 -3.97 16.72
#